data_AF-A0A7X6Y595-F1
#
_entry.id   AF-A0A7X6Y595-F1
#
_cell.length_a   1.000
_cell.length_b   1.000
_cell.length_c   1.000
_cell.angle_alpha   90.00
_cell.angle_beta   90.00
_cell.angle_gamma   90.00
#
_symmetry.space_group_name_H-M   'P 1'
#
loop_
_entity.id
_entity.type
_entity.pdbx_description
1 polymer ?
#
loop_
_entity_poly.entity_id
_entity_poly.type
_entity_poly.pdbx_seq_one_letter_code
_entity_poly.pdbx_strand_id
1 'polypeptide(L)'
;MLSQVFGAAMDILMYIFALYGVITAISAIVKCFYRNLNLGNPGIRIAIIVKNQGELIEGVVRSVLSSRVFENVIREGGLYVVNMDSNDSTGEILHRLKGDYDCHNMVVLSGEEKNKVFEGFGG
;
A
#
# COMPACT_ATOMS: atom_id res chain seq x y z
N MET A 1 -35.37 41.24 -7.52
CA MET A 1 -33.97 41.45 -7.09
C MET A 1 -33.45 40.27 -6.25
N LEU A 2 -34.07 39.93 -5.11
CA LEU A 2 -33.61 38.83 -4.23
C LEU A 2 -33.51 37.46 -4.92
N SER A 3 -34.52 37.09 -5.73
CA SER A 3 -34.55 35.82 -6.48
C SER A 3 -33.46 35.74 -7.58
N GLN A 4 -33.12 36.86 -8.22
CA GLN A 4 -32.04 36.89 -9.22
C GLN A 4 -30.66 36.73 -8.58
N VAL A 5 -30.43 37.37 -7.42
CA VAL A 5 -29.19 37.22 -6.65
C VAL A 5 -29.02 35.80 -6.15
N PHE A 6 -30.11 35.17 -5.69
CA PHE A 6 -30.10 33.77 -5.26
C PHE A 6 -29.79 32.81 -6.42
N GLY A 7 -30.38 33.03 -7.60
CA GLY A 7 -30.06 32.25 -8.80
C GLY A 7 -28.58 32.32 -9.17
N ALA A 8 -28.03 33.53 -9.24
CA ALA A 8 -26.61 33.74 -9.55
C ALA A 8 -25.67 33.07 -8.52
N ALA A 9 -26.04 33.08 -7.24
CA ALA A 9 -25.26 32.40 -6.20
C ALA A 9 -25.26 30.87 -6.39
N MET A 10 -26.41 30.28 -6.76
CA MET A 10 -26.51 28.85 -7.03
C MET A 10 -25.72 28.45 -8.28
N ASP A 11 -25.75 29.27 -9.32
CA ASP A 11 -24.95 29.05 -10.53
C ASP A 11 -23.45 29.04 -10.21
N ILE A 12 -22.96 30.02 -9.45
CA ILE A 12 -21.56 30.10 -9.01
C ILE A 12 -21.17 28.86 -8.21
N LEU A 13 -22.00 28.43 -7.26
CA LEU A 13 -21.77 27.21 -6.50
C LEU A 13 -21.71 25.97 -7.41
N MET A 14 -22.61 25.86 -8.37
CA MET A 14 -22.61 24.77 -9.35
C MET A 14 -21.30 24.75 -10.16
N TYR A 15 -20.81 25.91 -10.61
CA TYR A 15 -19.53 26.02 -11.31
C TYR A 15 -18.35 25.60 -10.44
N ILE A 16 -18.33 25.99 -9.15
CA ILE A 16 -17.28 25.58 -8.21
C ILE A 16 -17.28 24.06 -8.03
N PHE A 17 -18.45 23.45 -7.82
CA PHE A 17 -18.56 22.00 -7.67
C PHE A 17 -18.18 21.26 -8.97
N ALA A 18 -18.61 21.76 -10.13
CA ALA A 18 -18.26 21.18 -11.41
C ALA A 18 -16.74 21.23 -11.65
N LEU A 19 -16.10 22.37 -11.39
CA LEU A 19 -14.65 22.53 -11.52
C LEU A 19 -13.90 21.60 -10.55
N TYR A 20 -14.33 21.53 -9.29
CA TYR A 20 -13.75 20.63 -8.29
C TYR A 20 -13.88 19.15 -8.72
N GLY A 21 -15.05 18.77 -9.25
CA GLY A 21 -15.30 17.44 -9.78
C GLY A 21 -14.36 17.10 -10.95
N VAL A 22 -14.20 18.02 -11.89
CA VAL A 22 -13.28 17.85 -13.04
C VAL A 22 -11.83 17.70 -12.58
N ILE A 23 -11.35 18.55 -11.67
CA ILE A 23 -9.99 18.46 -11.13
C ILE A 23 -9.76 17.10 -10.44
N THR A 24 -10.74 16.65 -9.65
CA THR A 24 -10.67 15.36 -8.95
C THR A 24 -10.66 14.19 -9.93
N ALA A 25 -11.52 14.24 -10.95
CA ALA A 25 -11.60 13.22 -11.99
C ALA A 25 -10.30 13.11 -12.79
N ILE A 26 -9.74 14.23 -13.25
CA ILE A 26 -8.45 14.28 -13.95
C ILE A 26 -7.36 13.70 -13.04
N SER A 27 -7.31 14.11 -11.77
CA SER A 27 -6.31 13.59 -10.82
C SER A 27 -6.42 12.08 -10.63
N ALA A 28 -7.63 11.53 -10.58
CA ALA A 28 -7.87 10.09 -10.47
C ALA A 28 -7.44 9.34 -11.75
N ILE A 29 -7.74 9.89 -12.93
CA ILE A 29 -7.33 9.34 -14.22
C ILE A 29 -5.80 9.32 -14.32
N VAL A 30 -5.15 10.44 -13.99
CA VAL A 30 -3.68 10.56 -13.99
C VAL A 30 -3.06 9.52 -13.04
N LYS A 31 -3.56 9.40 -11.81
CA LYS A 31 -3.11 8.36 -10.87
C LYS A 31 -3.32 6.95 -11.41
N CYS A 32 -4.42 6.69 -12.10
CA CYS A 32 -4.69 5.40 -12.72
C CYS A 32 -3.69 5.08 -13.85
N PHE A 33 -3.37 6.07 -14.69
CA PHE A 33 -2.35 5.94 -15.74
C PHE A 33 -0.95 5.72 -15.16
N TYR A 34 -0.54 6.50 -14.15
CA TYR A 34 0.73 6.29 -13.46
C TYR A 34 0.79 4.94 -12.73
N ARG A 35 -0.34 4.45 -12.19
CA ARG A 35 -0.44 3.11 -11.61
C ARG A 35 -0.22 1.99 -12.65
N ASN A 36 -0.62 2.22 -13.90
CA ASN A 36 -0.48 1.25 -14.98
C ASN A 36 0.87 1.33 -15.69
N LEU A 37 1.57 2.46 -15.54
CA LEU A 37 3.01 2.58 -15.82
C LEU A 37 3.74 1.83 -14.69
N ASN A 38 3.71 0.52 -14.80
CA ASN A 38 4.48 -0.42 -13.99
C ASN A 38 5.96 -0.10 -14.23
N LEU A 39 6.48 0.91 -13.52
CA LEU A 39 7.90 1.19 -13.36
C LEU A 39 8.45 0.02 -12.55
N GLY A 40 8.63 -1.08 -13.26
CA GLY A 40 9.10 -2.33 -12.71
C GLY A 40 10.47 -2.10 -12.10
N ASN A 41 10.61 -2.67 -10.91
CA ASN A 41 11.83 -2.87 -10.16
C ASN A 41 12.31 -1.65 -9.36
N PRO A 42 11.73 -1.40 -8.17
CA PRO A 42 12.43 -0.58 -7.22
C PRO A 42 13.63 -1.42 -6.78
N GLY A 43 14.84 -0.89 -6.93
CA GLY A 43 16.02 -1.42 -6.22
C GLY A 43 15.89 -1.30 -4.69
N ILE A 44 14.68 -1.33 -4.15
CA ILE A 44 14.30 -1.16 -2.76
C ILE A 44 13.16 -2.14 -2.48
N ARG A 45 13.41 -3.09 -1.57
CA ARG A 45 12.40 -3.99 -1.00
C ARG A 45 12.40 -3.83 0.51
N ILE A 46 11.24 -4.00 1.14
CA ILE A 46 11.14 -4.00 2.60
C ILE A 46 11.17 -5.44 3.07
N ALA A 47 12.13 -5.78 3.92
CA ALA A 47 12.24 -7.09 4.55
C ALA A 47 12.14 -6.96 6.07
N ILE A 48 11.17 -7.65 6.66
CA ILE A 48 11.00 -7.76 8.11
C ILE A 48 11.42 -9.17 8.50
N ILE A 49 12.46 -9.27 9.33
CA ILE A 49 12.94 -10.55 9.84
C ILE A 49 12.40 -10.72 11.24
N VAL A 50 11.71 -11.83 11.51
CA VAL A 50 11.05 -12.10 12.79
C VAL A 50 11.43 -13.48 13.32
N LYS A 51 11.59 -13.58 14.65
CA LYS A 51 11.81 -14.85 15.36
C LYS A 51 11.13 -14.82 16.73
N ASN A 52 10.17 -15.71 16.97
CA ASN A 52 9.45 -15.85 18.24
C ASN A 52 8.82 -14.54 18.76
N GLN A 53 8.11 -13.80 17.89
CA GLN A 53 7.52 -12.48 18.23
C GLN A 53 6.08 -12.35 17.67
N GLY A 54 5.25 -13.38 17.87
CA GLY A 54 3.88 -13.40 17.34
C GLY A 54 2.99 -12.21 17.73
N GLU A 55 3.09 -11.69 18.96
CA GLU A 55 2.26 -10.56 19.39
C GLU A 55 2.74 -9.22 18.82
N LEU A 56 4.05 -9.00 18.73
CA LEU A 56 4.62 -7.74 18.24
C LEU A 56 4.59 -7.64 16.72
N ILE A 57 4.72 -8.77 16.00
CA ILE A 57 4.79 -8.75 14.54
C ILE A 57 3.51 -8.24 13.90
N GLU A 58 2.34 -8.51 14.49
CA GLU A 58 1.07 -7.98 14.00
C GLU A 58 1.07 -6.45 14.05
N GLY A 59 1.50 -5.85 15.16
CA GLY A 59 1.60 -4.39 15.31
C GLY A 59 2.59 -3.77 14.31
N VAL A 60 3.75 -4.42 14.13
CA VAL A 60 4.78 -3.95 13.18
C VAL A 60 4.28 -4.02 11.74
N VAL A 61 3.75 -5.16 11.30
CA VAL A 61 3.25 -5.34 9.93
C VAL A 61 2.10 -4.38 9.66
N ARG A 62 1.16 -4.23 10.60
CA ARG A 62 0.06 -3.26 10.50
C ARG A 62 0.57 -1.82 10.36
N SER A 63 1.58 -1.45 11.14
CA SER A 63 2.18 -0.11 11.06
C SER A 63 2.88 0.14 9.73
N VAL A 64 3.57 -0.87 9.19
CA VAL A 64 4.24 -0.77 7.89
C VAL A 64 3.22 -0.69 6.75
N LEU A 65 2.18 -1.53 6.75
CA LEU A 65 1.14 -1.53 5.72
C LEU A 65 0.26 -0.27 5.73
N SER A 66 0.01 0.30 6.90
CA SER A 66 -0.78 1.54 7.04
C SER A 66 0.02 2.81 6.77
N SER A 67 1.34 2.72 6.65
CA SER A 67 2.20 3.86 6.40
C SER A 67 2.20 4.25 4.92
N ARG A 68 1.74 5.47 4.63
CA ARG A 68 1.82 6.08 3.29
C ARG A 68 3.25 6.17 2.74
N VAL A 69 4.25 6.20 3.63
CA VAL A 69 5.68 6.28 3.24
C VAL A 69 6.11 4.98 2.54
N PHE A 70 5.62 3.85 3.02
CA PHE A 70 5.99 2.53 2.50
C PHE A 70 5.02 2.03 1.45
N GLU A 71 3.85 2.65 1.28
CA GLU A 71 2.83 2.23 0.31
C GLU A 71 3.41 2.04 -1.10
N ASN A 72 4.14 3.02 -1.63
CA ASN A 72 4.72 2.91 -2.98
C ASN A 72 5.81 1.83 -3.05
N VAL A 73 6.67 1.75 -2.03
CA VAL A 73 7.77 0.75 -1.98
C VAL A 73 7.21 -0.67 -1.89
N ILE A 74 6.16 -0.90 -1.10
CA ILE A 74 5.50 -2.21 -0.98
C ILE A 74 4.74 -2.54 -2.27
N ARG A 75 4.08 -1.55 -2.89
CA ARG A 75 3.34 -1.74 -4.15
C ARG A 75 4.23 -2.07 -5.35
N GLU A 76 5.48 -1.60 -5.36
CA GLU A 76 6.41 -1.86 -6.46
C GLU A 76 7.40 -2.98 -6.15
N GLY A 77 7.89 -3.07 -4.90
CA GLY A 77 8.99 -3.94 -4.48
C GLY A 77 8.59 -5.07 -3.54
N GLY A 78 7.38 -5.03 -3.02
CA GLY A 78 6.88 -6.03 -2.08
C GLY A 78 7.33 -5.84 -0.64
N LEU A 79 6.55 -6.46 0.26
CA LEU A 79 6.85 -6.61 1.67
C LEU A 79 7.22 -8.07 1.94
N TYR A 80 8.48 -8.32 2.27
CA TYR A 80 8.95 -9.64 2.62
C TYR A 80 8.95 -9.79 4.13
N VAL A 81 8.33 -10.83 4.65
CA VAL A 81 8.41 -11.18 6.07
C VAL A 81 9.06 -12.54 6.20
N VAL A 82 10.27 -12.56 6.74
CA VAL A 82 11.08 -13.78 6.93
C VAL A 82 10.88 -14.27 8.36
N ASN A 83 10.18 -15.40 8.50
CA ASN A 83 10.02 -16.10 9.76
C ASN A 83 11.21 -17.05 9.99
N MET A 84 12.10 -16.71 10.92
CA MET A 84 13.30 -17.48 11.24
C MET A 84 12.99 -18.65 12.18
N ASP A 85 12.21 -19.59 11.68
CA ASP A 85 11.85 -20.87 12.31
C ASP A 85 11.32 -20.67 13.74
N SER A 86 10.28 -19.84 13.85
CA SER A 86 9.60 -19.63 15.13
C SER A 86 8.79 -20.87 15.51
N ASN A 87 8.86 -21.27 16.77
CA ASN A 87 8.10 -22.39 17.34
C ASN A 87 6.72 -21.97 17.87
N ASP A 88 6.31 -20.73 17.59
CA ASP A 88 5.10 -20.08 18.09
C ASP A 88 4.06 -19.85 16.98
N SER A 89 2.93 -19.24 17.32
CA SER A 89 1.85 -18.91 16.38
C SER A 89 2.19 -17.81 15.36
N THR A 90 3.46 -17.36 15.26
CA THR A 90 3.88 -16.30 14.33
C THR A 90 3.51 -16.63 12.88
N GLY A 91 3.65 -17.89 12.46
CA GLY A 91 3.27 -18.31 11.10
C GLY A 91 1.79 -18.12 10.80
N GLU A 92 0.91 -18.45 11.75
CA GLU A 92 -0.54 -18.32 11.62
C GLU A 92 -0.97 -16.84 11.55
N ILE A 93 -0.38 -16.01 12.41
CA ILE A 93 -0.63 -14.56 12.44
C ILE A 93 -0.24 -13.92 11.12
N LEU A 94 0.92 -14.28 10.56
CA LEU A 94 1.37 -13.76 9.26
C LEU A 94 0.46 -14.18 8.10
N HIS A 95 -0.06 -15.41 8.12
CA HIS A 95 -1.01 -15.86 7.11
C HIS A 95 -2.35 -15.12 7.23
N ARG A 96 -2.83 -14.89 8.46
CA ARG A 96 -4.04 -14.09 8.71
C ARG A 96 -3.87 -12.66 8.18
N LEU A 97 -2.75 -12.01 8.51
CA LEU A 97 -2.43 -10.66 8.06
C LEU A 97 -2.35 -10.55 6.53
N LYS A 98 -1.86 -11.59 5.86
CA LYS A 98 -1.85 -11.63 4.39
C LYS A 98 -3.26 -11.62 3.81
N GLY A 99 -4.19 -12.37 4.41
CA GLY A 99 -5.59 -12.40 4.01
C GLY A 99 -6.34 -11.11 4.33
N ASP A 100 -6.16 -10.57 5.54
CA ASP A 100 -6.90 -9.40 6.04
C ASP A 100 -6.62 -8.13 5.23
N TYR A 101 -5.41 -7.97 4.69
CA TYR A 101 -4.99 -6.77 3.97
C TYR A 101 -5.03 -6.91 2.43
N ASP A 102 -5.51 -8.04 1.91
CA ASP A 102 -5.49 -8.40 0.48
C ASP A 102 -4.15 -8.01 -0.19
N CYS A 103 -3.06 -8.18 0.57
CA CYS A 103 -1.77 -7.62 0.23
C CYS A 103 -1.08 -8.58 -0.75
N HIS A 104 -1.46 -8.48 -2.01
CA HIS A 104 -0.90 -9.25 -3.13
C HIS A 104 0.64 -9.20 -3.19
N ASN A 105 1.22 -8.13 -2.64
CA ASN A 105 2.66 -7.89 -2.62
C ASN A 105 3.36 -8.27 -1.29
N MET A 106 2.66 -8.91 -0.35
CA MET A 106 3.29 -9.46 0.85
C MET A 106 3.69 -10.92 0.64
N VAL A 107 4.98 -11.21 0.84
CA VAL A 107 5.57 -12.54 0.73
C VAL A 107 6.07 -12.96 2.09
N VAL A 108 5.55 -14.08 2.60
CA VAL A 108 6.01 -14.70 3.84
C VAL A 108 6.99 -15.82 3.46
N LEU A 109 8.19 -15.78 4.02
CA LEU A 109 9.28 -16.73 3.75
C LEU A 109 9.69 -17.42 5.05
N SER A 110 10.12 -18.68 4.96
CA SER A 110 10.81 -19.35 6.08
C SER A 110 12.27 -18.89 6.21
N GLY A 111 12.93 -19.30 7.29
CA GLY A 111 14.36 -19.04 7.50
C GLY A 111 15.23 -19.66 6.41
N GLU A 112 14.83 -20.82 5.89
CA GLU A 112 15.47 -21.52 4.77
C GLU A 112 15.37 -20.73 3.47
N GLU A 113 14.27 -20.00 3.28
CA GLU A 113 13.98 -19.24 2.06
C GLU A 113 14.44 -17.78 2.12
N LYS A 114 15.09 -17.34 3.21
CA LYS A 114 15.49 -15.94 3.43
C LYS A 114 16.26 -15.30 2.27
N ASN A 115 17.02 -16.11 1.52
CA ASN A 115 17.82 -15.63 0.40
C ASN A 115 16.97 -15.13 -0.77
N LYS A 116 15.71 -15.58 -0.90
CA LYS A 116 14.76 -15.11 -1.91
C LYS A 116 14.47 -13.62 -1.82
N VAL A 117 14.66 -13.00 -0.65
CA VAL A 117 14.56 -11.54 -0.48
C VAL A 117 15.53 -10.81 -1.41
N PHE A 118 16.72 -11.37 -1.64
CA PHE A 118 17.79 -10.76 -2.43
C PHE A 118 17.79 -11.19 -3.91
N GLU A 119 16.98 -12.18 -4.29
CA GLU A 119 16.88 -12.64 -5.67
C GLU A 119 16.36 -11.51 -6.58
N GLY A 120 17.01 -11.30 -7.72
CA GLY A 120 16.64 -10.27 -8.70
C GLY A 120 17.21 -8.86 -8.44
N PHE A 121 18.02 -8.66 -7.38
CA PHE A 121 18.82 -7.44 -7.19
C PHE A 121 20.15 -7.44 -7.95
N GLY A 122 20.62 -8.61 -8.40
CA GLY A 122 21.84 -8.73 -9.20
C GLY A 122 21.56 -8.52 -10.68
N GLY A 123 21.90 -7.35 -11.19
CA GLY A 123 22.30 -7.18 -12.58
C GLY A 123 23.78 -7.51 -12.74
#